data_AF-A0A5Q8CIR9-F1
#
_entry.id   AF-A0A5Q8CIR9-F1
#
_cell.length_a   1.000
_cell.length_b   1.000
_cell.length_c   1.000
_cell.angle_alpha   90.00
_cell.angle_beta   90.00
_cell.angle_gamma   90.00
#
_symmetry.space_group_name_H-M   'P 1'
#
loop_
_entity.id
_entity.type
_entity.pdbx_description
1 polymer ?
#
loop_
_entity_poly.entity_id
_entity_poly.type
_entity_poly.pdbx_seq_one_letter_code
_entity_poly.pdbx_strand_id
1 'polypeptide(L)'
;MYPVGDLSRAFGAIKPGHSIMRLCEGPHAWCPRLEGKGVRVGDHVVTGHEPMWNSGVLGVHRDNLPALLDAYLPMLAVHEIAKIDAAEQFCIGIALSQDGRTVSPHRLKIRNYNTRGKKLFAGQRVRQFFSLYGDATIAQQIAKAARYRLWRTPVDLWHQRRMWSA
;
A
#
# COMPACT_ATOMS: atom_id res chain seq x y z
N MET A 1 0.81 -0.79 -7.26
CA MET A 1 1.91 -1.73 -7.58
C MET A 1 1.36 -2.77 -8.55
N TYR A 2 2.21 -3.42 -9.36
CA TYR A 2 1.77 -4.52 -10.23
C TYR A 2 2.84 -5.62 -10.29
N PRO A 3 2.45 -6.90 -10.41
CA PRO A 3 3.39 -8.00 -10.50
C PRO A 3 4.09 -8.02 -11.86
N VAL A 4 5.38 -8.38 -11.85
CA VAL A 4 6.22 -8.47 -13.05
C VAL A 4 6.90 -9.83 -13.20
N GLY A 5 6.52 -10.81 -12.39
CA GLY A 5 7.03 -12.16 -12.45
C GLY A 5 6.28 -13.08 -11.49
N ASP A 6 6.74 -14.32 -11.40
CA ASP A 6 6.19 -15.30 -10.48
C ASP A 6 6.28 -14.83 -9.02
N LEU A 7 5.14 -14.88 -8.33
CA LEU A 7 4.97 -14.48 -6.95
C LEU A 7 4.94 -15.68 -5.99
N SER A 8 4.86 -16.91 -6.50
CA SER A 8 4.60 -18.13 -5.72
C SER A 8 5.58 -18.31 -4.57
N ARG A 9 6.86 -17.97 -4.78
CA ARG A 9 7.89 -18.04 -3.73
C ARG A 9 7.60 -17.13 -2.53
N ALA A 10 7.01 -15.96 -2.75
CA ALA A 10 6.67 -15.06 -1.66
C ALA A 10 5.45 -15.57 -0.88
N PHE A 11 4.46 -16.17 -1.55
CA PHE A 11 3.33 -16.83 -0.88
C PHE A 11 3.80 -18.03 -0.05
N GLY A 12 4.73 -18.83 -0.55
CA GLY A 12 5.30 -19.96 0.20
C GLY A 12 6.15 -19.57 1.42
N ALA A 13 6.54 -18.31 1.56
CA ALA A 13 7.21 -17.80 2.75
C ALA A 13 6.22 -17.53 3.90
N ILE A 14 4.93 -17.31 3.60
CA ILE A 14 3.90 -17.01 4.58
C ILE A 14 3.53 -18.30 5.32
N LYS A 15 3.69 -18.29 6.64
CA LYS A 15 3.46 -19.44 7.53
C LYS A 15 2.81 -18.94 8.83
N PRO A 16 2.23 -19.81 9.67
CA PRO A 16 1.70 -19.38 10.98
C PRO A 16 2.70 -18.53 11.80
N GLY A 17 3.97 -18.93 11.84
CA GLY A 17 5.03 -18.17 12.53
C GLY A 17 5.69 -17.03 11.73
N HIS A 18 5.29 -16.80 10.47
CA HIS A 18 5.98 -15.83 9.61
C HIS A 18 5.03 -15.08 8.68
N SER A 19 5.02 -13.75 8.81
CA SER A 19 4.29 -12.83 7.95
C SER A 19 5.25 -11.98 7.13
N ILE A 20 4.74 -11.39 6.04
CA ILE A 20 5.51 -10.45 5.21
C ILE A 20 4.80 -9.12 5.13
N MET A 21 5.57 -8.04 5.14
CA MET A 21 5.09 -6.67 4.89
C MET A 21 5.97 -5.98 3.84
N ARG A 22 5.62 -4.77 3.39
CA ARG A 22 6.37 -4.15 2.28
C ARG A 22 7.82 -3.84 2.63
N LEU A 23 8.02 -3.07 3.69
CA LEU A 23 9.34 -2.74 4.20
C LEU A 23 9.24 -2.35 5.68
N CYS A 24 10.33 -2.54 6.41
CA CYS A 24 10.51 -2.02 7.76
C CYS A 24 11.10 -0.61 7.66
N GLU A 25 10.35 0.40 8.09
CA GLU A 25 10.75 1.81 8.09
C GLU A 25 11.55 2.17 9.36
N GLY A 26 11.62 1.26 10.34
CA GLY A 26 12.23 1.51 11.64
C GLY A 26 11.33 2.35 12.56
N PRO A 27 11.82 2.81 13.72
CA PRO A 27 11.03 3.60 14.65
C PRO A 27 10.54 4.91 14.02
N HIS A 28 9.27 5.26 14.25
CA HIS A 28 8.70 6.51 13.74
C HIS A 28 8.86 7.64 14.76
N ALA A 29 9.27 8.84 14.31
CA ALA A 29 9.56 10.00 15.17
C ALA A 29 8.40 10.48 16.08
N TRP A 30 7.16 10.06 15.82
CA TRP A 30 5.98 10.48 16.58
C TRP A 30 5.45 9.38 17.52
N CYS A 31 5.89 8.13 17.31
CA CYS A 31 5.48 7.01 18.16
C CYS A 31 5.99 7.09 19.61
N PRO A 32 7.13 7.75 19.95
CA PRO A 32 7.52 7.93 21.36
C PRO A 32 6.46 8.62 22.24
N ARG A 33 5.48 9.32 21.66
CA ARG A 33 4.32 9.87 22.39
C ARG A 33 3.43 8.81 23.07
N LEU A 34 3.56 7.56 22.65
CA LEU A 34 2.81 6.41 23.19
C LEU A 34 3.45 5.88 24.49
N GLU A 35 4.69 6.24 24.77
CA GLU A 35 5.40 5.80 25.97
C GLU A 35 4.65 6.20 27.24
N GLY A 36 4.45 5.24 28.13
CA GLY A 36 3.73 5.44 29.39
C GLY A 36 2.22 5.67 29.25
N LYS A 37 1.63 5.55 28.04
CA LYS A 37 0.18 5.71 27.82
C LYS A 37 -0.64 4.46 28.05
N GLY A 38 0.02 3.32 28.28
CA GLY A 38 -0.65 2.04 28.57
C GLY A 38 -1.42 1.47 27.38
N VAL A 39 -1.15 1.92 26.16
CA VAL A 39 -1.72 1.34 24.93
C VAL A 39 -1.20 -0.08 24.79
N ARG A 40 -2.09 -1.04 24.56
CA ARG A 40 -1.74 -2.45 24.38
C ARG A 40 -2.16 -2.95 23.02
N VAL A 41 -1.32 -3.74 22.37
CA VAL A 41 -1.65 -4.52 21.18
C VAL A 41 -1.52 -5.97 21.57
N GLY A 42 -2.65 -6.68 21.70
CA GLY A 42 -2.67 -7.98 22.37
C GLY A 42 -2.12 -7.84 23.79
N ASP A 43 -1.16 -8.69 24.15
CA ASP A 43 -0.53 -8.63 25.47
C ASP A 43 0.61 -7.61 25.55
N HIS A 44 1.15 -7.14 24.41
CA HIS A 44 2.26 -6.21 24.36
C HIS A 44 1.85 -4.78 24.75
N VAL A 45 2.60 -4.18 25.69
CA VAL A 45 2.47 -2.76 26.02
C VAL A 45 3.32 -1.95 25.05
N VAL A 46 2.68 -1.06 24.28
CA VAL A 46 3.33 -0.24 23.28
C VAL A 46 4.26 0.78 23.94
N THR A 47 5.51 0.79 23.51
CA THR A 47 6.59 1.66 23.99
C THR A 47 6.82 2.88 23.11
N GLY A 48 6.32 2.84 21.87
CA GLY A 48 6.56 3.88 20.87
C GLY A 48 7.86 3.73 20.10
N HIS A 49 8.69 2.73 20.45
CA HIS A 49 9.98 2.45 19.83
C HIS A 49 9.93 1.25 18.88
N GLU A 50 8.74 0.65 18.72
CA GLU A 50 8.52 -0.45 17.80
C GLU A 50 8.76 -0.01 16.35
N PRO A 51 9.21 -0.93 15.48
CA PRO A 51 9.41 -0.63 14.08
C PRO A 51 8.07 -0.32 13.40
N MET A 52 8.05 0.76 12.63
CA MET A 52 6.99 1.02 11.67
C MET A 52 7.17 0.09 10.47
N TRP A 53 6.11 -0.63 10.14
CA TRP A 53 6.05 -1.43 8.92
C TRP A 53 5.17 -0.76 7.89
N ASN A 54 5.48 -0.95 6.61
CA ASN A 54 4.66 -0.45 5.52
C ASN A 54 3.63 -1.50 5.05
N SER A 55 2.33 -1.18 5.13
CA SER A 55 1.24 -2.11 4.77
C SER A 55 0.91 -2.16 3.27
N GLY A 56 1.64 -1.44 2.41
CA GLY A 56 1.41 -1.45 0.95
C GLY A 56 1.51 -2.84 0.30
N VAL A 57 2.10 -3.80 1.01
CA VAL A 57 2.00 -5.24 0.80
C VAL A 57 1.87 -5.86 2.18
N LEU A 58 0.94 -6.80 2.33
CA LEU A 58 0.74 -7.58 3.54
C LEU A 58 0.46 -9.03 3.15
N GLY A 59 1.18 -9.96 3.77
CA GLY A 59 0.98 -11.39 3.61
C GLY A 59 0.93 -12.07 4.97
N VAL A 60 -0.22 -12.64 5.31
CA VAL A 60 -0.53 -13.19 6.62
C VAL A 60 -1.17 -14.55 6.46
N HIS A 61 -0.81 -15.50 7.34
CA HIS A 61 -1.44 -16.81 7.38
C HIS A 61 -2.81 -16.73 8.09
N ARG A 62 -3.79 -17.54 7.67
CA ARG A 62 -5.15 -17.56 8.26
C ARG A 62 -5.16 -17.72 9.79
N ASP A 63 -4.21 -18.47 10.33
CA ASP A 63 -4.13 -18.75 11.78
C ASP A 63 -3.74 -17.50 12.59
N ASN A 64 -3.26 -16.45 11.94
CA ASN A 64 -2.91 -15.18 12.56
C ASN A 64 -4.06 -14.15 12.54
N LEU A 65 -5.28 -14.57 12.20
CA LEU A 65 -6.47 -13.72 12.32
C LEU A 65 -6.63 -13.10 13.72
N PRO A 66 -6.42 -13.83 14.84
CA PRO A 66 -6.49 -13.23 16.18
C PRO A 66 -5.54 -12.04 16.36
N ALA A 67 -4.30 -12.15 15.87
CA ALA A 67 -3.33 -11.06 15.94
C ALA A 67 -3.81 -9.80 15.18
N LEU A 68 -4.53 -9.97 14.07
CA LEU A 68 -5.10 -8.82 13.35
C LEU A 68 -6.26 -8.17 14.12
N LEU A 69 -7.04 -8.97 14.85
CA LEU A 69 -8.11 -8.46 15.72
C LEU A 69 -7.54 -7.69 16.91
N ASP A 70 -6.47 -8.20 17.52
CA ASP A 70 -5.75 -7.54 18.61
C ASP A 70 -5.20 -6.18 18.21
N ALA A 71 -4.88 -6.00 16.92
CA ALA A 71 -4.41 -4.73 16.39
C ALA A 71 -5.53 -3.71 16.18
N TYR A 72 -6.80 -4.10 16.00
CA TYR A 72 -7.87 -3.22 15.51
C TYR A 72 -8.20 -2.04 16.44
N LEU A 73 -8.55 -2.30 17.70
CA LEU A 73 -8.92 -1.23 18.65
C LEU A 73 -7.73 -0.30 18.99
N PRO A 74 -6.51 -0.82 19.22
CA PRO A 74 -5.36 0.02 19.53
C PRO A 74 -4.99 1.02 18.43
N MET A 75 -5.30 0.73 17.16
CA MET A 75 -5.05 1.66 16.05
C MET A 75 -5.72 3.03 16.27
N LEU A 76 -6.92 3.05 16.85
CA LEU A 76 -7.64 4.30 17.11
C LEU A 76 -6.90 5.13 18.17
N ALA A 77 -6.51 4.49 19.28
CA ALA A 77 -5.74 5.15 20.33
C ALA A 77 -4.36 5.63 19.83
N VAL A 78 -3.67 4.81 19.03
CA VAL A 78 -2.38 5.19 18.44
C VAL A 78 -2.54 6.39 17.51
N HIS A 79 -3.56 6.39 16.64
CA HIS A 79 -3.85 7.51 15.77
C HIS A 79 -4.11 8.79 16.57
N GLU A 80 -4.91 8.70 17.63
CA GLU A 80 -5.25 9.85 18.46
C GLU A 80 -4.07 10.41 19.26
N ILE A 81 -3.19 9.55 19.79
CA ILE A 81 -2.08 9.96 20.66
C ILE A 81 -0.86 10.38 19.84
N ALA A 82 -0.41 9.52 18.92
CA ALA A 82 0.79 9.76 18.14
C ALA A 82 0.54 10.73 16.96
N LYS A 83 -0.73 10.91 16.55
CA LYS A 83 -1.13 11.74 15.39
C LYS A 83 -0.48 11.27 14.09
N ILE A 84 -0.42 9.96 13.89
CA ILE A 84 0.07 9.33 12.66
C ILE A 84 -1.11 8.81 11.83
N ASP A 85 -1.09 9.05 10.53
CA ASP A 85 -2.11 8.52 9.60
C ASP A 85 -1.96 7.00 9.39
N ALA A 86 -0.82 6.45 9.79
CA ALA A 86 -0.42 5.07 9.55
C ALA A 86 -0.45 4.21 10.83
N ALA A 87 -1.39 4.48 11.74
CA ALA A 87 -1.56 3.72 12.98
C ALA A 87 -1.88 2.24 12.73
N GLU A 88 -2.59 1.93 11.63
CA GLU A 88 -2.90 0.57 11.18
C GLU A 88 -1.65 -0.27 10.96
N GLN A 89 -0.75 0.21 10.10
CA GLN A 89 0.46 -0.52 9.74
C GLN A 89 1.42 -0.69 10.95
N PHE A 90 1.40 0.27 11.89
CA PHE A 90 2.13 0.18 13.15
C PHE A 90 1.59 -0.95 14.03
N CYS A 91 0.28 -0.94 14.32
CA CYS A 91 -0.33 -1.93 15.22
C CYS A 91 -0.30 -3.34 14.61
N ILE A 92 -0.52 -3.49 13.30
CA ILE A 92 -0.39 -4.79 12.61
C ILE A 92 1.03 -5.33 12.71
N GLY A 93 2.04 -4.47 12.50
CA GLY A 93 3.44 -4.86 12.60
C GLY A 93 3.80 -5.40 13.99
N ILE A 94 3.27 -4.77 15.04
CA ILE A 94 3.43 -5.20 16.43
C ILE A 94 2.74 -6.54 16.66
N ALA A 95 1.46 -6.68 16.31
CA ALA A 95 0.69 -7.89 16.57
C ALA A 95 1.25 -9.13 15.85
N LEU A 96 1.74 -8.93 14.61
CA LEU A 96 2.36 -10.00 13.81
C LEU A 96 3.80 -10.33 14.24
N SER A 97 4.37 -9.59 15.19
CA SER A 97 5.72 -9.82 15.74
C SER A 97 5.70 -10.34 17.18
N GLN A 98 4.53 -10.75 17.68
CA GLN A 98 4.34 -11.32 19.03
C GLN A 98 4.31 -12.85 19.02
N ASP A 99 4.43 -13.46 20.20
CA ASP A 99 4.35 -14.91 20.44
C ASP A 99 5.25 -15.76 19.54
N GLY A 100 6.47 -15.29 19.29
CA GLY A 100 7.44 -15.98 18.42
C GLY A 100 7.12 -15.85 16.91
N ARG A 101 6.09 -15.09 16.53
CA ARG A 101 5.85 -14.71 15.13
C ARG A 101 6.87 -13.67 14.69
N THR A 102 7.15 -13.65 13.40
CA THR A 102 8.12 -12.72 12.80
C THR A 102 7.54 -12.06 11.56
N VAL A 103 7.98 -10.83 11.29
CA VAL A 103 7.67 -10.09 10.07
C VAL A 103 8.95 -9.83 9.28
N SER A 104 8.92 -10.03 7.97
CA SER A 104 10.02 -9.63 7.08
C SER A 104 9.54 -8.79 5.89
N PRO A 105 10.45 -8.01 5.26
CA PRO A 105 10.13 -7.35 4.00
C PRO A 105 9.83 -8.38 2.90
N HIS A 106 8.84 -8.08 2.06
CA HIS A 106 8.46 -8.98 0.97
C HIS A 106 9.61 -9.16 -0.03
N ARG A 107 9.61 -10.31 -0.72
CA ARG A 107 10.46 -10.56 -1.90
C ARG A 107 9.64 -10.67 -3.20
N LEU A 108 8.43 -10.11 -3.20
CA LEU A 108 7.56 -10.10 -4.37
C LEU A 108 8.25 -9.37 -5.53
N LYS A 109 8.19 -9.97 -6.72
CA LYS A 109 8.60 -9.33 -7.98
C LYS A 109 7.51 -8.35 -8.41
N ILE A 110 7.43 -7.21 -7.72
CA ILE A 110 6.46 -6.15 -8.00
C ILE A 110 7.18 -4.87 -8.41
N ARG A 111 6.58 -4.12 -9.34
CA ARG A 111 7.02 -2.77 -9.70
C ARG A 111 6.01 -1.74 -9.21
N ASN A 112 6.53 -0.55 -8.89
CA ASN A 112 5.68 0.60 -8.60
C ASN A 112 5.08 1.12 -9.89
N TYR A 113 3.76 1.35 -9.88
CA TYR A 113 3.14 2.10 -10.94
C TYR A 113 3.52 3.57 -10.76
N ASN A 114 4.58 4.00 -11.43
CA ASN A 114 5.03 5.39 -11.34
C ASN A 114 4.06 6.29 -12.12
N THR A 115 3.33 7.16 -11.42
CA THR A 115 2.47 8.22 -12.00
C THR A 115 3.13 9.60 -12.03
N ARG A 116 4.36 9.72 -11.53
CA ARG A 116 5.12 10.98 -11.52
C ARG A 116 5.30 11.42 -12.99
N GLY A 117 4.94 12.67 -13.30
CA GLY A 117 4.84 13.18 -14.68
C GLY A 117 3.60 12.76 -15.46
N LYS A 118 3.03 11.57 -15.22
CA LYS A 118 1.82 11.09 -15.91
C LYS A 118 0.55 11.85 -15.52
N LYS A 119 0.44 12.33 -14.28
CA LYS A 119 -0.71 13.16 -13.84
C LYS A 119 -0.74 14.52 -14.56
N LEU A 120 0.42 15.17 -14.72
CA LEU A 120 0.55 16.44 -15.46
C LEU A 120 0.23 16.26 -16.94
N PHE A 121 0.79 15.20 -17.56
CA PHE A 121 0.50 14.83 -18.93
C PHE A 121 -0.98 14.47 -19.16
N ALA A 122 -1.56 13.68 -18.25
CA ALA A 122 -2.98 13.34 -18.30
C ALA A 122 -3.86 14.56 -18.08
N GLY A 123 -3.48 15.47 -17.18
CA GLY A 123 -4.22 16.69 -16.87
C GLY A 123 -4.39 17.61 -18.09
N GLN A 124 -3.32 17.84 -18.85
CA GLN A 124 -3.41 18.62 -20.10
C GLN A 124 -4.38 17.99 -21.10
N ARG A 125 -4.33 16.67 -21.28
CA ARG A 125 -5.22 15.95 -22.20
C ARG A 125 -6.67 15.91 -21.74
N VAL A 126 -6.91 15.80 -20.43
CA VAL A 126 -8.26 15.89 -19.85
C VAL A 126 -8.83 17.29 -20.09
N ARG A 127 -8.04 18.35 -19.86
CA ARG A 127 -8.47 19.73 -20.18
C ARG A 127 -8.75 19.92 -21.66
N GLN A 128 -7.90 19.41 -22.55
CA GLN A 128 -8.13 19.47 -24.00
C GLN A 128 -9.40 18.70 -24.41
N PHE A 129 -9.64 17.54 -23.82
CA PHE A 129 -10.86 16.76 -24.09
C PHE A 129 -12.11 17.57 -23.72
N PHE A 130 -12.17 18.14 -22.52
CA PHE A 130 -13.32 18.95 -22.10
C PHE A 130 -13.39 20.30 -22.83
N SER A 131 -12.28 20.88 -23.28
CA SER A 131 -12.31 22.07 -24.15
C SER A 131 -12.89 21.78 -25.54
N LEU A 132 -12.73 20.56 -26.06
CA LEU A 132 -13.21 20.18 -27.40
C LEU A 132 -14.62 19.59 -27.38
N TYR A 133 -15.01 18.96 -26.27
CA TYR A 133 -16.25 18.17 -26.17
C TYR A 133 -17.09 18.48 -24.94
N GLY A 134 -16.74 19.50 -24.15
CA GLY A 134 -17.43 19.83 -22.88
C GLY A 134 -18.89 20.21 -23.06
N ASP A 135 -19.23 20.86 -24.17
CA ASP A 135 -20.61 21.27 -24.50
C ASP A 135 -21.40 20.17 -25.22
N ALA A 136 -20.76 19.04 -25.55
CA ALA A 136 -21.46 17.90 -26.15
C ALA A 136 -22.35 17.21 -25.11
N THR A 137 -23.40 16.52 -25.58
CA THR A 137 -24.24 15.70 -24.68
C THR A 137 -23.40 14.62 -23.99
N ILE A 138 -23.78 14.20 -22.78
CA ILE A 138 -23.04 13.18 -22.02
C ILE A 138 -22.84 11.89 -22.84
N ALA A 139 -23.85 11.45 -23.60
CA ALA A 139 -23.74 10.28 -24.47
C ALA A 139 -22.64 10.43 -25.54
N GLN A 140 -22.51 11.63 -26.12
CA GLN A 140 -21.45 11.94 -27.08
C GLN A 140 -20.08 12.05 -26.40
N GLN A 141 -20.01 12.64 -25.21
CA GLN A 141 -18.76 12.68 -24.43
C GLN A 141 -18.26 11.27 -24.11
N ILE A 142 -19.15 10.36 -23.69
CA ILE A 142 -18.82 8.95 -23.42
C ILE A 142 -18.29 8.27 -24.68
N ALA A 143 -18.95 8.44 -25.82
CA ALA A 143 -18.51 7.85 -27.10
C ALA A 143 -17.14 8.40 -27.55
N LYS A 144 -16.89 9.70 -27.38
CA LYS A 144 -15.60 10.35 -27.73
C LYS A 144 -14.49 9.93 -26.76
N ALA A 145 -14.78 9.82 -25.47
CA ALA A 145 -13.84 9.34 -24.46
C ALA A 145 -13.44 7.87 -24.70
N ALA A 146 -14.39 7.01 -25.10
CA ALA A 146 -14.13 5.63 -25.46
C ALA A 146 -13.14 5.49 -26.63
N ARG A 147 -13.26 6.34 -27.66
CA ARG A 147 -12.30 6.41 -28.78
C ARG A 147 -10.90 6.84 -28.33
N TYR A 148 -10.80 7.78 -27.38
CA TYR A 148 -9.54 8.20 -26.77
C TYR A 148 -8.83 7.07 -26.00
N ARG A 149 -9.61 6.17 -25.37
CA ARG A 149 -9.08 5.01 -24.63
C ARG A 149 -8.51 3.94 -25.56
N LEU A 150 -9.18 3.67 -26.69
CA LEU A 150 -8.72 2.70 -27.68
C LEU A 150 -7.40 3.13 -28.33
N TRP A 151 -7.23 4.42 -28.64
CA TRP A 151 -5.97 4.96 -29.19
C TRP A 151 -4.79 4.94 -28.22
N ARG A 152 -5.04 4.99 -26.91
CA ARG A 152 -4.00 4.85 -25.88
C ARG A 152 -3.41 3.45 -25.82
N THR A 153 -4.19 2.42 -26.10
CA THR A 153 -3.81 1.05 -25.77
C THR A 153 -2.59 0.54 -26.57
N PRO A 154 -2.49 0.70 -27.90
CA PRO A 154 -1.32 0.21 -28.65
C PRO A 154 -0.07 1.08 -28.46
N VAL A 155 -0.24 2.40 -28.48
CA VAL A 155 0.87 3.37 -28.43
C VAL A 155 1.49 3.42 -27.03
N ASP A 156 0.68 3.43 -25.97
CA ASP A 156 1.19 3.38 -24.60
C ASP A 156 1.89 2.04 -24.32
N LEU A 157 1.39 0.91 -24.84
CA LEU A 157 2.07 -0.38 -24.73
C LEU A 157 3.41 -0.42 -25.48
N TRP A 158 3.48 0.21 -26.66
CA TRP A 158 4.71 0.26 -27.45
C TRP A 158 5.78 1.17 -26.85
N HIS A 159 5.39 2.36 -26.34
CA HIS A 159 6.30 3.24 -25.60
C HIS A 159 6.74 2.63 -24.26
N GLN A 160 5.86 1.85 -23.60
CA GLN A 160 6.24 1.11 -22.39
C GLN A 160 7.26 0.01 -22.68
N ARG A 161 7.18 -0.66 -23.83
CA ARG A 161 8.18 -1.66 -24.27
C ARG A 161 9.57 -1.05 -24.42
N ARG A 162 9.69 0.13 -25.05
CA ARG A 162 10.99 0.80 -25.25
C ARG A 162 11.63 1.30 -23.95
N MET A 163 10.84 1.68 -22.94
CA MET A 163 11.38 2.09 -21.64
C MET A 163 11.91 0.93 -20.77
N TRP A 164 11.62 -0.33 -21.11
CA TRP A 164 12.06 -1.50 -20.33
C TRP A 164 13.22 -2.27 -20.98
N SER A 165 13.75 -1.76 -22.10
CA SER A 165 14.90 -2.32 -22.83
C SER A 165 16.16 -1.43 -22.72
N ALA A 166 16.20 -0.51 -21.76
CA ALA A 166 17.36 0.31 -21.41
C ALA A 166 17.71 0.12 -19.93
#